data_AF-A0A1S6H7F0-F1
#
_entry.id   AF-A0A1S6H7F0-F1
#
_cell.length_a   1.000
_cell.length_b   1.000
_cell.length_c   1.000
_cell.angle_alpha   90.00
_cell.angle_beta   90.00
_cell.angle_gamma   90.00
#
_symmetry.space_group_name_H-M   'P 1'
#
loop_
_entity.id
_entity.type
_entity.pdbx_description
1 polymer ?
#
loop_
_entity_poly.entity_id
_entity_poly.type
_entity_poly.pdbx_seq_one_letter_code
_entity_poly.pdbx_strand_id
1 'polypeptide(L)'
;MVQDIFFGAMMGGLLAIFGIFIFVLLAAIYIYTSLALMTVAKKNRTGPLWLAWIPVANVILMLKMAKLQWQWIFALLIGIIPIIGGALIMAGVVYVWWQICRHMHKPEWYAILMIVPFVNLVVLGYLAWGK
;
A
#
# COMPACT_ATOMS: atom_id res chain seq x y z
N MET A 1 -27.43 -25.73 28.35
CA MET A 1 -26.93 -24.60 29.16
C MET A 1 -25.42 -24.67 29.41
N VAL A 2 -24.87 -25.68 30.12
CA VAL A 2 -23.41 -25.75 30.37
C VAL A 2 -22.59 -25.99 29.10
N GLN A 3 -23.06 -26.85 28.18
CA GLN A 3 -22.39 -27.08 26.90
C GLN A 3 -22.39 -25.84 26.00
N ASP A 4 -23.47 -25.04 26.02
CA ASP A 4 -23.58 -23.80 25.24
C ASP A 4 -22.62 -22.72 25.76
N ILE A 5 -22.46 -22.64 27.09
CA ILE A 5 -21.49 -21.74 27.74
C ILE A 5 -20.05 -22.13 27.37
N PHE A 6 -19.73 -23.42 27.41
CA PHE A 6 -18.41 -23.93 27.03
C PHE A 6 -18.10 -23.65 25.54
N PHE A 7 -19.06 -23.91 24.66
CA PHE A 7 -18.92 -23.60 23.23
C PHE A 7 -18.73 -22.10 22.98
N GLY A 8 -19.51 -21.25 23.65
CA GLY A 8 -19.38 -19.80 23.57
C GLY A 8 -18.02 -19.29 24.04
N ALA A 9 -17.51 -19.82 25.15
CA ALA A 9 -16.18 -19.46 25.66
C ALA A 9 -15.06 -19.90 24.71
N MET A 10 -15.16 -21.10 24.12
CA MET A 10 -14.19 -21.60 23.15
C MET A 10 -14.19 -20.76 21.87
N MET A 11 -15.36 -20.43 21.33
CA MET A 11 -15.49 -19.56 20.15
C MET A 11 -14.96 -18.14 20.44
N GLY A 12 -15.28 -17.58 21.60
CA GLY A 12 -14.77 -16.27 22.02
C GLY A 12 -13.24 -16.25 22.12
N GLY A 13 -12.63 -17.29 22.70
CA GLY A 13 -11.18 -17.44 22.78
C GLY A 13 -10.52 -17.55 21.40
N LEU A 14 -11.08 -18.37 20.49
CA LEU A 14 -10.57 -18.52 19.13
C LEU A 14 -10.65 -17.21 18.33
N LEU A 15 -11.78 -16.48 18.44
CA LEU A 15 -11.94 -15.19 17.79
C LEU A 15 -10.96 -14.14 18.33
N ALA A 16 -10.69 -14.15 19.64
CA ALA A 16 -9.71 -13.24 20.24
C ALA A 16 -8.29 -13.51 19.72
N ILE A 17 -7.86 -14.78 19.69
CA ILE A 17 -6.54 -15.16 19.15
C ILE A 17 -6.43 -14.78 17.67
N PHE A 18 -7.46 -15.07 16.89
CA PHE A 18 -7.51 -14.72 15.47
C PHE A 18 -7.46 -13.20 15.25
N GLY A 19 -8.18 -12.43 16.06
CA GLY A 19 -8.15 -10.97 16.04
C GLY A 19 -6.77 -10.39 16.34
N ILE A 20 -6.09 -10.92 17.38
CA ILE A 20 -4.72 -10.51 17.72
C ILE A 20 -3.76 -10.85 16.58
N PHE A 21 -3.88 -12.05 16.00
CA PHE A 21 -3.03 -12.47 14.89
C PHE A 21 -3.18 -11.55 13.68
N ILE A 22 -4.41 -11.23 13.27
CA ILE A 22 -4.68 -10.29 12.18
C ILE A 22 -4.10 -8.91 12.50
N PHE A 23 -4.29 -8.41 13.73
CA PHE A 23 -3.78 -7.10 14.13
C PHE A 23 -2.25 -7.03 14.00
N VAL A 24 -1.53 -8.04 14.49
CA VAL A 24 -0.07 -8.11 14.39
C VAL A 24 0.38 -8.21 12.92
N LEU A 25 -0.30 -9.03 12.11
CA LEU A 25 0.00 -9.17 10.69
C LEU A 25 -0.17 -7.85 9.93
N LEU A 26 -1.28 -7.14 10.15
CA LEU A 26 -1.54 -5.84 9.53
C LEU A 26 -0.52 -4.79 9.96
N ALA A 27 -0.14 -4.76 11.24
CA ALA A 27 0.91 -3.87 11.74
C ALA A 27 2.26 -4.16 11.07
N ALA A 28 2.62 -5.44 10.90
CA ALA A 28 3.85 -5.84 10.23
C ALA A 28 3.86 -5.41 8.74
N ILE A 29 2.75 -5.64 8.03
CA ILE A 29 2.59 -5.20 6.62
C ILE A 29 2.69 -3.67 6.52
N TYR A 30 2.07 -2.94 7.44
CA TYR A 30 2.11 -1.48 7.48
C TYR A 30 3.53 -0.93 7.68
N ILE A 31 4.27 -1.49 8.64
CA ILE A 31 5.66 -1.12 8.90
C ILE A 31 6.53 -1.45 7.68
N TYR A 32 6.37 -2.65 7.11
CA TYR A 32 7.11 -3.10 5.92
C TYR A 32 6.90 -2.15 4.73
N THR A 33 5.65 -1.88 4.38
CA THR A 33 5.29 -1.00 3.26
C THR A 33 5.77 0.43 3.46
N SER A 34 5.66 0.97 4.69
CA SER A 34 6.17 2.30 5.02
C SER A 34 7.70 2.38 4.85
N LEU A 35 8.45 1.40 5.37
CA LEU A 35 9.91 1.36 5.24
C LEU A 35 10.36 1.16 3.78
N ALA A 36 9.66 0.32 3.03
CA ALA A 36 9.95 0.10 1.63
C ALA A 36 9.74 1.38 0.82
N LEU A 37 8.61 2.07 1.04
CA LEU A 37 8.32 3.35 0.38
C LEU A 37 9.33 4.45 0.74
N MET A 38 9.75 4.53 2.01
CA MET A 38 10.83 5.44 2.42
C MET A 38 12.13 5.18 1.65
N THR A 39 12.48 3.91 1.49
CA THR A 39 13.71 3.51 0.80
C THR A 39 13.64 3.86 -0.68
N VAL A 40 12.49 3.62 -1.32
CA VAL A 40 12.21 4.06 -2.69
C VAL A 40 12.32 5.58 -2.82
N ALA A 41 11.74 6.35 -1.89
CA ALA A 41 11.82 7.80 -1.88
C ALA A 41 13.26 8.31 -1.68
N LYS A 42 14.05 7.65 -0.82
CA LYS A 42 15.46 7.95 -0.64
C LYS A 42 16.26 7.70 -1.91
N LYS A 43 16.01 6.59 -2.62
CA LYS A 43 16.63 6.29 -3.93
C LYS A 43 16.25 7.35 -4.98
N ASN A 44 15.00 7.80 -5.00
CA ASN A 44 14.50 8.88 -5.85
C ASN A 44 14.88 10.30 -5.35
N ARG A 45 15.71 10.42 -4.30
CA ARG A 45 16.12 11.70 -3.68
C ARG A 45 14.94 12.64 -3.38
N THR A 46 13.80 12.06 -3.04
CA THR A 46 12.54 12.77 -2.84
C THR A 46 12.19 12.79 -1.36
N GLY A 47 12.05 13.99 -0.79
CA GLY A 47 11.69 14.19 0.61
C GLY A 47 10.39 14.96 0.80
N PRO A 48 9.88 15.01 2.05
CA PRO A 48 10.44 14.37 3.25
C PRO A 48 10.04 12.90 3.41
N LEU A 49 10.99 12.05 3.85
CA LEU A 49 10.83 10.58 3.88
C LEU A 49 9.77 10.09 4.86
N TRP A 50 9.59 10.79 5.99
CA TRP A 50 8.63 10.40 7.03
C TRP A 50 7.17 10.40 6.56
N LEU A 51 6.86 11.08 5.43
CA LEU A 51 5.52 11.07 4.84
C LEU A 51 5.08 9.67 4.41
N ALA A 52 6.00 8.73 4.23
CA ALA A 52 5.67 7.32 3.96
C ALA A 52 4.85 6.67 5.07
N TRP A 53 4.97 7.15 6.32
CA TRP A 53 4.25 6.64 7.50
C TRP A 53 2.87 7.25 7.70
N ILE A 54 2.47 8.23 6.87
CA ILE A 54 1.11 8.79 6.95
C ILE A 54 0.34 8.31 5.73
N PRO A 55 -0.76 7.56 5.88
CA PRO A 55 -1.50 6.98 4.77
C PRO A 55 -1.91 7.97 3.68
N VAL A 56 -2.28 9.20 4.05
CA VAL A 56 -2.65 10.24 3.08
C VAL A 56 -1.41 10.95 2.52
N ALA A 57 -0.39 11.18 3.35
CA ALA A 57 0.81 11.89 2.89
C ALA A 57 1.74 11.01 2.06
N ASN A 58 1.63 9.68 2.16
CA ASN A 58 2.39 8.75 1.33
C ASN A 58 2.03 8.91 -0.16
N VAL A 59 0.80 9.31 -0.47
CA VAL A 59 0.36 9.63 -1.84
C VAL A 59 1.10 10.85 -2.35
N ILE A 60 1.21 11.90 -1.54
CA ILE A 60 1.96 13.11 -1.89
C ILE A 60 3.43 12.75 -2.17
N LEU A 61 4.01 11.89 -1.33
CA LEU A 61 5.37 11.39 -1.53
C LEU A 61 5.50 10.62 -2.86
N MET A 62 4.54 9.74 -3.16
CA MET A 62 4.48 9.00 -4.43
C MET A 62 4.37 9.92 -5.65
N LEU A 63 3.50 10.94 -5.60
CA LEU A 63 3.36 11.92 -6.68
C LEU A 63 4.66 12.72 -6.89
N LYS A 64 5.35 13.11 -5.81
CA LYS A 64 6.66 13.76 -5.91
C LYS A 64 7.70 12.86 -6.57
N MET A 65 7.75 11.58 -6.20
CA MET A 65 8.66 10.60 -6.83
C MET A 65 8.33 10.38 -8.30
N ALA A 66 7.04 10.36 -8.63
CA ALA A 66 6.53 10.26 -10.00
C ALA A 66 6.69 11.55 -10.82
N LYS A 67 7.17 12.65 -10.21
CA LYS A 67 7.22 14.00 -10.80
C LYS A 67 5.87 14.46 -11.37
N LEU A 68 4.78 14.05 -10.72
CA LEU A 68 3.42 14.39 -11.10
C LEU A 68 2.91 15.60 -10.30
N GLN A 69 2.06 16.40 -10.92
CA GLN A 69 1.41 17.55 -10.28
C GLN A 69 0.42 17.12 -9.18
N TRP A 70 0.20 18.00 -8.19
CA TRP A 70 -0.69 17.75 -7.06
C TRP A 70 -2.15 17.44 -7.45
N GLN A 71 -2.56 17.82 -8.66
CA GLN A 71 -3.91 17.55 -9.20
C GLN A 71 -4.25 16.06 -9.28
N TRP A 72 -3.24 15.17 -9.31
CA TRP A 72 -3.48 13.72 -9.27
C TRP A 72 -4.11 13.25 -7.96
N ILE A 73 -4.08 14.05 -6.89
CA ILE A 73 -4.83 13.79 -5.66
C ILE A 73 -6.35 13.80 -5.94
N PHE A 74 -6.84 14.62 -6.88
CA PHE A 74 -8.26 14.61 -7.26
C PHE A 74 -8.68 13.32 -7.95
N ALA A 75 -7.74 12.60 -8.60
CA ALA A 75 -8.03 11.28 -9.16
C ALA A 75 -8.42 10.27 -8.07
N LEU A 76 -7.89 10.41 -6.84
CA LEU A 76 -8.33 9.61 -5.69
C LEU A 76 -9.73 10.00 -5.21
N LEU A 77 -10.11 11.28 -5.31
CA LEU A 77 -11.44 11.77 -4.92
C LEU A 77 -12.54 11.33 -5.90
N ILE A 78 -12.22 11.19 -7.20
CA ILE A 78 -13.12 10.63 -8.22
C ILE A 78 -13.49 9.16 -7.90
N GLY A 79 -12.67 8.49 -7.10
CA GLY A 79 -12.89 7.14 -6.60
C GLY A 79 -14.19 6.89 -5.86
N ILE A 80 -14.85 7.95 -5.37
CA ILE A 80 -16.13 7.88 -4.66
C ILE A 80 -17.26 7.37 -5.57
N ILE A 81 -17.11 7.47 -6.90
CA ILE A 81 -18.11 7.00 -7.86
C ILE A 81 -18.07 5.45 -7.93
N PRO A 82 -19.08 4.71 -7.43
CA PRO A 82 -18.96 3.27 -7.10
C PRO A 82 -18.72 2.30 -8.28
N ILE A 83 -18.71 2.78 -9.52
CA ILE A 83 -18.54 1.94 -10.73
C ILE A 83 -17.36 2.42 -11.57
N ILE A 84 -17.31 3.71 -11.90
CA ILE A 84 -16.24 4.29 -12.72
C ILE A 84 -15.01 4.64 -11.86
N GLY A 85 -15.23 5.03 -10.61
CA GLY A 85 -14.18 5.46 -9.70
C GLY A 85 -13.16 4.37 -9.40
N GLY A 86 -13.61 3.13 -9.18
CA GLY A 86 -12.70 2.01 -8.90
C GLY A 86 -11.71 1.73 -10.03
N ALA A 87 -12.21 1.66 -11.27
CA ALA A 87 -11.36 1.42 -12.45
C ALA A 87 -10.38 2.59 -12.69
N LEU A 88 -10.84 3.83 -12.53
CA LEU A 88 -9.98 5.01 -12.65
C LEU A 88 -8.90 5.09 -11.56
N ILE A 89 -9.24 4.74 -10.31
CA ILE A 89 -8.23 4.65 -9.24
C ILE A 89 -7.19 3.60 -9.60
N MET A 90 -7.61 2.40 -10.02
CA MET A 90 -6.66 1.33 -10.38
C MET A 90 -5.71 1.79 -11.49
N ALA A 91 -6.25 2.38 -12.57
CA ALA A 91 -5.43 2.93 -13.64
C ALA A 91 -4.50 4.05 -13.15
N GLY A 92 -4.98 4.92 -12.26
CA GLY A 92 -4.18 5.99 -11.64
C GLY A 92 -3.04 5.46 -10.79
N VAL A 93 -3.28 4.45 -9.95
CA VAL A 93 -2.24 3.80 -9.13
C VAL A 93 -1.17 3.17 -9.99
N VAL A 94 -1.58 2.43 -11.04
CA VAL A 94 -0.65 1.86 -12.02
C VAL A 94 0.15 2.97 -12.69
N TYR A 95 -0.50 4.05 -13.12
CA TYR A 95 0.19 5.16 -13.77
C TYR A 95 1.22 5.83 -12.85
N VAL A 96 0.88 6.09 -11.58
CA VAL A 96 1.81 6.65 -10.60
C VAL A 96 3.02 5.72 -10.42
N TRP A 97 2.80 4.42 -10.23
CA TRP A 97 3.88 3.45 -10.10
C TRP A 97 4.71 3.29 -11.37
N TRP A 98 4.09 3.43 -12.54
CA TRP A 98 4.75 3.42 -13.84
C TRP A 98 5.76 4.55 -13.92
N GLN A 99 5.33 5.76 -13.54
CA GLN A 99 6.20 6.94 -13.49
C GLN A 99 7.35 6.78 -12.49
N ILE A 100 7.06 6.23 -11.30
CA ILE A 100 8.09 5.94 -10.29
C ILE A 100 9.14 4.95 -10.87
N CYS A 101 8.71 3.85 -11.48
CA CYS A 101 9.61 2.86 -12.08
C CYS A 101 10.46 3.48 -13.19
N ARG A 102 9.83 4.30 -14.05
CA ARG A 102 10.52 5.04 -15.12
C ARG A 102 11.61 5.96 -14.57
N HIS A 103 11.35 6.68 -13.48
CA HIS A 103 12.34 7.54 -12.83
C HIS A 103 13.41 6.78 -12.05
N MET A 104 13.14 5.53 -11.66
CA MET A 104 14.12 4.63 -11.06
C MET A 104 14.92 3.82 -12.07
N HIS A 105 14.69 4.01 -13.38
CA HIS A 105 15.25 3.18 -14.45
C HIS A 105 14.98 1.68 -14.25
N LYS A 106 13.79 1.34 -13.73
CA LYS A 106 13.30 -0.03 -13.58
C LYS A 106 12.22 -0.33 -14.63
N PRO A 107 12.05 -1.60 -15.02
CA PRO A 107 10.99 -2.00 -15.95
C PRO A 107 9.61 -1.50 -15.51
N GLU A 108 8.89 -0.78 -16.38
CA GLU A 108 7.66 -0.11 -15.97
C GLU A 108 6.50 -1.08 -15.77
N TRP A 109 6.57 -2.29 -16.35
CA TRP A 109 5.56 -3.34 -16.18
C TRP A 109 5.42 -3.81 -14.72
N TYR A 110 6.40 -3.55 -13.85
CA TYR A 110 6.27 -3.75 -12.40
C TYR A 110 5.11 -2.95 -11.80
N ALA A 111 4.73 -1.83 -12.41
CA ALA A 111 3.58 -1.04 -11.98
C ALA A 111 2.24 -1.78 -12.14
N ILE A 112 2.14 -2.66 -13.15
CA ILE A 112 0.94 -3.49 -13.36
C ILE A 112 0.83 -4.53 -12.25
N LEU A 113 1.97 -5.09 -11.81
CA LEU A 113 2.01 -6.05 -10.72
C LEU A 113 1.57 -5.46 -9.37
N MET A 114 1.62 -4.13 -9.20
CA MET A 114 1.19 -3.45 -7.97
C MET A 114 -0.32 -3.58 -7.71
N ILE A 115 -1.14 -3.95 -8.71
CA ILE A 115 -2.58 -4.19 -8.53
C ILE A 115 -2.83 -5.46 -7.71
N VAL A 116 -1.96 -6.46 -7.83
CA VAL A 116 -2.14 -7.75 -7.18
C VAL A 116 -1.62 -7.65 -5.73
N PRO A 117 -2.48 -7.78 -4.69
CA PRO A 117 -2.12 -7.41 -3.31
C PRO A 117 -0.87 -8.10 -2.75
N PHE A 118 -0.71 -9.40 -2.99
CA PHE A 118 0.44 -10.16 -2.49
C PHE A 118 1.71 -9.92 -3.32
N VAL A 119 1.56 -9.76 -4.64
CA VAL A 119 2.69 -9.50 -5.54
C VAL A 119 3.22 -8.07 -5.34
N ASN A 120 2.34 -7.12 -5.05
CA ASN A 120 2.70 -5.74 -4.71
C ASN A 120 3.76 -5.69 -3.60
N LEU A 121 3.59 -6.45 -2.51
CA LEU A 121 4.55 -6.46 -1.40
C LEU A 121 5.94 -6.92 -1.84
N VAL A 122 6.00 -7.92 -2.72
CA VAL A 122 7.27 -8.43 -3.28
C VAL A 122 7.90 -7.40 -4.20
N VAL A 123 7.12 -6.81 -5.11
CA VAL A 123 7.58 -5.79 -6.05
C VAL A 123 8.07 -4.55 -5.31
N LEU A 124 7.34 -4.09 -4.31
CA LEU A 124 7.72 -2.95 -3.47
C LEU A 124 9.04 -3.24 -2.73
N GLY A 125 9.21 -4.46 -2.20
CA GLY A 125 10.46 -4.89 -1.59
C GLY A 125 11.62 -4.93 -2.58
N TYR A 126 11.37 -5.42 -3.81
CA TYR A 126 12.35 -5.42 -4.88
C TYR A 126 12.75 -4.00 -5.30
N LEU A 127 11.81 -3.06 -5.43
CA LEU A 127 12.13 -1.66 -5.73
C LEU A 127 12.91 -1.00 -4.57
N ALA A 128 12.54 -1.31 -3.33
CA ALA A 128 13.16 -0.76 -2.13
C ALA A 128 14.58 -1.29 -1.88
N TRP A 129 14.79 -2.61 -1.88
CA TRP A 129 16.05 -3.23 -1.47
C TRP A 129 16.74 -4.04 -2.59
N GLY A 130 16.04 -4.31 -3.69
CA GLY A 130 16.65 -4.87 -4.89
C GLY A 130 17.66 -3.91 -5.52
N LYS A 131 18.62 -4.52 -6.22
CA LYS A 131 19.66 -3.83 -7.00
C LYS A 131 19.04 -3.19 -8.23
#